data_AF-A0A530BDR0-F1
#
_entry.id   AF-A0A530BDR0-F1
#
_cell.length_a   1.000
_cell.length_b   1.000
_cell.length_c   1.000
_cell.angle_alpha   90.00
_cell.angle_beta   90.00
_cell.angle_gamma   90.00
#
_symmetry.space_group_name_H-M   'P 1'
#
loop_
_entity.id
_entity.type
_entity.pdbx_description
1 polymer ?
#
loop_
_entity_poly.entity_id
_entity_poly.type
_entity_poly.pdbx_seq_one_letter_code
_entity_poly.pdbx_strand_id
1 'polypeptide(L)'
;MFARLAANGQVRQAMSYNTSLATWLVLTGLSGFAILMLPRQFYVTIVENRSEAELRTATWLFPLYLVAINLFVLPIAFAGLSLVGTKTSSDLYAMVIVESVALSIMISNDLIIPLFVRRVLKTSASENEDWSTLILNVRRASIFIMLFIAFLYYRESTNSVRLSSIGLMSFAAIAQFAPALIGGLIWRRANGRGAALGMVAGIAVWGYTLLLPSLAGPGSDIVVHGLFGFEALRPQALFGTVGEPLNHGVIWSLSVNALFFVLGSLSRASVPLERIQAAIFVPREAGPMPSLRRFRTAVTVNDLKDTISRYLGVERTERSFQSFEKSASVSLHGKEQASMDVIRFSEQLLASAVGSSSARLILSLLFRRNDHDSKDAFKLLDDATEALQHNRDLLQIALDQMEQGITVFDRDFRLICWNRQY
;
A
#
# COMPACT_ATOMS: atom_id res chain seq x y z
N MET A 1 -2.58 51.93 -5.31
CA MET A 1 -1.72 50.73 -5.16
C MET A 1 -1.60 49.95 -6.47
N PHE A 2 -2.71 49.44 -7.04
CA PHE A 2 -2.71 48.75 -8.35
C PHE A 2 -2.06 49.54 -9.51
N ALA A 3 -2.28 50.86 -9.61
CA ALA A 3 -1.65 51.69 -10.65
C ALA A 3 -0.11 51.82 -10.51
N ARG A 4 0.44 51.73 -9.27
CA ARG A 4 1.90 51.71 -9.03
C ARG A 4 2.51 50.32 -9.29
N LEU A 5 1.74 49.25 -9.04
CA LEU A 5 2.14 47.88 -9.36
C LEU A 5 2.15 47.63 -10.87
N ALA A 6 1.18 48.15 -11.62
CA ALA A 6 1.10 48.04 -13.08
C ALA A 6 2.20 48.83 -13.82
N ALA A 7 2.73 49.89 -13.19
CA ALA A 7 3.84 50.67 -13.73
C ALA A 7 5.22 49.98 -13.55
N ASN A 8 5.28 48.92 -12.74
CA ASN A 8 6.53 48.22 -12.44
C ASN A 8 6.84 47.19 -13.53
N GLY A 9 7.94 47.38 -14.26
CA GLY A 9 8.28 46.58 -15.45
C GLY A 9 8.35 45.07 -15.20
N GLN A 10 8.78 44.68 -13.99
CA GLN A 10 8.84 43.27 -13.57
C GLN A 10 7.46 42.64 -13.34
N VAL A 11 6.50 43.40 -12.81
CA VAL A 11 5.11 42.93 -12.62
C VAL A 11 4.45 42.75 -13.98
N ARG A 12 4.73 43.65 -14.93
CA ARG A 12 4.24 43.54 -16.30
C ARG A 12 4.84 42.35 -17.04
N GLN A 13 6.13 42.07 -16.83
CA GLN A 13 6.83 40.90 -17.38
C GLN A 13 6.32 39.58 -16.80
N ALA A 14 6.02 39.54 -15.50
CA ALA A 14 5.39 38.39 -14.84
C ALA A 14 3.97 38.14 -15.35
N MET A 15 3.17 39.19 -15.56
CA MET A 15 1.83 39.08 -16.14
C MET A 15 1.83 38.66 -17.62
N SER A 16 2.90 38.97 -18.37
CA SER A 16 3.05 38.55 -19.77
C SER A 16 3.68 37.16 -19.95
N TYR A 17 3.99 36.44 -18.86
CA TYR A 17 4.59 35.11 -18.94
C TYR A 17 3.56 34.10 -19.47
N ASN A 18 3.65 33.77 -20.76
CA ASN A 18 2.81 32.74 -21.37
C ASN A 18 3.43 31.36 -21.14
N THR A 19 2.84 30.59 -20.22
CA THR A 19 3.16 29.17 -20.04
C THR A 19 2.64 28.39 -21.25
N SER A 20 3.47 27.53 -21.84
CA SER A 20 3.02 26.66 -22.92
C SER A 20 1.93 25.69 -22.42
N LEU A 21 1.00 25.30 -23.29
CA LEU A 21 -0.08 24.37 -22.93
C LEU A 21 0.48 23.03 -22.42
N ALA A 22 1.57 22.54 -23.02
CA ALA A 22 2.25 21.34 -22.58
C ALA A 22 2.80 21.48 -21.16
N THR A 23 3.46 22.59 -20.86
CA THR A 23 4.03 22.87 -19.53
C THR A 23 2.92 23.04 -18.50
N TRP A 24 1.82 23.70 -18.86
CA TRP A 24 0.66 23.82 -17.98
C TRP A 24 0.07 22.44 -17.63
N LEU A 25 -0.14 21.58 -18.62
CA LEU A 25 -0.63 20.21 -18.38
C LEU A 25 0.32 19.38 -17.50
N VAL A 26 1.62 19.44 -17.77
CA VAL A 26 2.64 18.75 -16.97
C VAL A 26 2.61 19.25 -15.52
N LEU A 27 2.58 20.57 -15.31
CA LEU A 27 2.53 21.18 -13.98
C LEU A 27 1.27 20.76 -13.21
N THR A 28 0.10 20.85 -13.84
CA THR A 28 -1.17 20.43 -13.22
C THR A 28 -1.15 18.94 -12.87
N GLY A 29 -0.65 18.09 -13.78
CA GLY A 29 -0.53 16.66 -13.54
C GLY A 29 0.43 16.32 -12.40
N LEU A 30 1.62 16.94 -12.39
CA LEU A 30 2.62 16.75 -11.34
C LEU A 30 2.10 17.18 -9.97
N SER A 31 1.42 18.34 -9.88
CA SER A 31 0.80 18.80 -8.63
C SER A 31 -0.30 17.85 -8.15
N GLY A 32 -1.12 17.32 -9.05
CA GLY A 32 -2.13 16.31 -8.71
C GLY A 32 -1.52 15.03 -8.14
N PHE A 33 -0.47 14.50 -8.78
CA PHE A 33 0.24 13.33 -8.27
C PHE A 33 0.94 13.61 -6.94
N ALA A 34 1.54 14.79 -6.76
CA ALA A 34 2.19 15.14 -5.50
C ALA A 34 1.24 15.05 -4.29
N ILE A 35 -0.01 15.49 -4.45
CA ILE A 35 -1.03 15.39 -3.39
C ILE A 35 -1.36 13.93 -3.09
N LEU A 36 -1.60 13.12 -4.12
CA LEU A 36 -2.01 11.71 -3.97
C LEU A 36 -0.90 10.81 -3.44
N MET A 37 0.36 11.08 -3.79
CA MET A 37 1.50 10.22 -3.43
C MET A 37 2.05 10.51 -2.03
N LEU A 38 1.67 11.63 -1.40
CA LEU A 38 2.12 11.93 -0.04
C LEU A 38 1.49 10.92 0.94
N PRO A 39 2.29 10.12 1.68
CA PRO A 39 1.79 9.01 2.49
C PRO A 39 0.71 9.42 3.49
N ARG A 40 0.88 10.60 4.10
CA ARG A 40 -0.09 11.17 5.04
C ARG A 40 -1.39 11.58 4.37
N GLN A 41 -1.31 12.19 3.18
CA GLN A 41 -2.50 12.60 2.43
C GLN A 41 -3.26 11.39 1.91
N PHE A 42 -2.54 10.38 1.41
CA PHE A 42 -3.11 9.09 0.99
C PHE A 42 -3.83 8.39 2.16
N TYR A 43 -3.17 8.28 3.32
CA TYR A 43 -3.75 7.65 4.52
C TYR A 43 -5.03 8.34 4.98
N VAL A 44 -4.99 9.68 5.10
CA VAL A 44 -6.18 10.46 5.51
C VAL A 44 -7.32 10.30 4.50
N THR A 45 -7.00 10.31 3.20
CA THR A 45 -8.02 10.26 2.13
C THR A 45 -8.66 8.87 1.99
N ILE A 46 -7.90 7.79 2.20
CA ILE A 46 -8.34 6.42 1.88
C ILE A 46 -8.60 5.57 3.12
N VAL A 47 -7.76 5.67 4.15
CA VAL A 47 -7.79 4.78 5.32
C VAL A 47 -8.58 5.38 6.47
N GLU A 48 -8.42 6.68 6.71
CA GLU A 48 -9.06 7.37 7.84
C GLU A 48 -10.47 7.87 7.52
N ASN A 49 -10.87 7.74 6.26
CA ASN A 49 -12.15 8.20 5.78
C ASN A 49 -13.29 7.29 6.25
N ARG A 50 -14.18 7.83 7.08
CA ARG A 50 -15.24 7.07 7.77
C ARG A 50 -16.61 7.20 7.09
N SER A 51 -16.80 8.12 6.13
CA SER A 51 -18.07 8.28 5.41
C SER A 51 -17.94 8.83 3.98
N GLU A 52 -18.72 8.30 3.03
CA GLU A 52 -18.73 8.79 1.63
C GLU A 52 -19.22 10.26 1.49
N ALA A 53 -20.00 10.75 2.47
CA ALA A 53 -20.51 12.12 2.48
C ALA A 53 -19.39 13.16 2.77
N GLU A 54 -18.41 12.79 3.61
CA GLU A 54 -17.23 13.62 3.88
C GLU A 54 -16.36 13.76 2.62
N LEU A 55 -16.21 12.69 1.83
CA LEU A 55 -15.51 12.72 0.54
C LEU A 55 -16.14 13.70 -0.45
N ARG A 56 -17.46 13.68 -0.62
CA ARG A 56 -18.17 14.60 -1.53
C ARG A 56 -17.97 16.06 -1.12
N THR A 57 -17.99 16.32 0.18
CA THR A 57 -17.78 17.66 0.73
C THR A 57 -16.33 18.11 0.53
N ALA A 58 -15.36 17.24 0.83
CA ALA A 58 -13.93 17.49 0.63
C ALA A 58 -13.57 17.75 -0.85
N THR A 59 -14.23 17.06 -1.78
CA THR A 59 -14.03 17.23 -3.23
C THR A 59 -14.28 18.68 -3.69
N TRP A 60 -15.18 19.41 -3.03
CA TRP A 60 -15.47 20.82 -3.32
C TRP A 60 -14.73 21.80 -2.40
N LEU A 61 -14.65 21.50 -1.10
CA LEU A 61 -13.97 22.37 -0.14
C LEU A 61 -12.46 22.45 -0.41
N PHE A 62 -11.82 21.38 -0.86
CA PHE A 62 -10.38 21.37 -1.11
C PHE A 62 -9.97 22.28 -2.29
N PRO A 63 -10.58 22.19 -3.50
CA PRO A 63 -10.33 23.17 -4.55
C PRO A 63 -10.67 24.60 -4.14
N LEU A 64 -11.79 24.81 -3.43
CA LEU A 64 -12.18 26.13 -2.95
C LEU A 64 -11.15 26.72 -2.00
N TYR A 65 -10.65 25.90 -1.06
CA TYR A 65 -9.57 26.26 -0.16
C TYR A 65 -8.30 26.64 -0.93
N LEU A 66 -7.89 25.85 -1.94
CA LEU A 66 -6.74 26.15 -2.78
C LEU A 66 -6.90 27.47 -3.56
N VAL A 67 -8.09 27.78 -4.06
CA VAL A 67 -8.38 29.07 -4.71
C VAL A 67 -8.27 30.21 -3.70
N ALA A 68 -8.84 30.04 -2.51
CA ALA A 68 -8.83 31.06 -1.46
C ALA A 68 -7.39 31.39 -1.00
N ILE A 69 -6.53 30.39 -0.75
CA ILE A 69 -5.13 30.65 -0.41
C ILE A 69 -4.37 31.31 -1.57
N ASN A 70 -4.54 30.85 -2.82
CA ASN A 70 -3.85 31.45 -3.97
C ASN A 70 -4.27 32.92 -4.21
N LEU A 71 -5.52 33.29 -3.87
CA LEU A 71 -5.99 34.67 -3.92
C LEU A 71 -5.18 35.61 -3.03
N PHE A 72 -4.72 35.14 -1.86
CA PHE A 72 -3.88 35.92 -0.95
C PHE A 72 -2.39 35.86 -1.28
N VAL A 73 -1.92 34.76 -1.88
CA VAL A 73 -0.51 34.61 -2.31
C VAL A 73 -0.15 35.64 -3.38
N LEU A 74 -1.03 35.95 -4.33
CA LEU A 74 -0.76 36.90 -5.41
C LEU A 74 -0.47 38.34 -4.91
N PRO A 75 -1.33 38.97 -4.07
CA PRO A 75 -1.02 40.26 -3.45
C PRO A 75 0.26 40.25 -2.63
N ILE A 76 0.54 39.18 -1.87
CA ILE A 76 1.76 39.05 -1.06
C ILE A 76 2.99 39.01 -1.97
N ALA A 77 2.96 38.22 -3.04
CA ALA A 77 4.06 38.13 -4.01
C ALA A 77 4.33 39.47 -4.70
N PHE A 78 3.28 40.18 -5.13
CA PHE A 78 3.43 41.51 -5.74
C PHE A 78 3.92 42.56 -4.74
N ALA A 79 3.44 42.52 -3.50
CA ALA A 79 3.92 43.39 -2.44
C ALA A 79 5.41 43.14 -2.16
N GLY A 80 5.82 41.88 -2.03
CA GLY A 80 7.23 41.48 -1.83
C GLY A 80 8.15 41.95 -2.94
N LEU A 81 7.76 41.76 -4.22
CA LEU A 81 8.48 42.27 -5.39
C LEU A 81 8.62 43.80 -5.38
N SER A 82 7.60 44.52 -4.89
CA SER A 82 7.58 45.99 -4.90
C SER A 82 8.28 46.65 -3.70
N LEU A 83 8.32 46.00 -2.54
CA LEU A 83 8.81 46.57 -1.27
C LEU A 83 10.24 46.16 -0.93
N VAL A 84 10.62 44.91 -1.23
CA VAL A 84 11.89 44.32 -0.74
C VAL A 84 12.94 44.18 -1.86
N GLY A 85 12.51 44.20 -3.12
CA GLY A 85 13.40 43.90 -4.25
C GLY A 85 13.99 42.48 -4.17
N THR A 86 15.00 42.17 -4.99
CA THR A 86 15.52 40.80 -5.16
C THR A 86 16.46 40.29 -4.07
N LYS A 87 16.71 41.06 -3.00
CA LYS A 87 17.89 40.80 -2.13
C LYS A 87 17.65 39.96 -0.89
N THR A 88 16.43 39.86 -0.35
CA THR A 88 16.19 38.97 0.81
C THR A 88 14.74 38.55 0.94
N SER A 89 14.48 37.26 0.84
CA SER A 89 13.19 36.63 1.11
C SER A 89 13.14 36.16 2.56
N SER A 90 12.63 37.01 3.47
CA SER A 90 12.43 36.62 4.88
C SER A 90 11.47 35.44 5.04
N ASP A 91 10.54 35.26 4.09
CA ASP A 91 9.58 34.15 4.04
C ASP A 91 10.26 32.78 3.86
N LEU A 92 11.45 32.77 3.26
CA LEU A 92 12.23 31.56 2.98
C LEU A 92 12.76 30.92 4.25
N TYR A 93 13.10 31.71 5.29
CA TYR A 93 13.55 31.18 6.57
C TYR A 93 12.42 30.45 7.31
N ALA A 94 11.21 31.01 7.33
CA ALA A 94 10.06 30.39 7.96
C ALA A 94 9.67 29.08 7.25
N MET A 95 9.66 29.10 5.91
CA MET A 95 9.39 27.91 5.08
C MET A 95 10.43 26.80 5.32
N VAL A 96 11.73 27.12 5.26
CA VAL A 96 12.82 26.15 5.47
C VAL A 96 12.76 25.54 6.87
N ILE A 97 12.45 26.32 7.91
CA ILE A 97 12.32 25.79 9.27
C ILE A 97 11.14 24.81 9.36
N VAL A 98 9.97 25.19 8.85
CA VAL A 98 8.77 24.34 8.90
C VAL A 98 8.97 23.05 8.08
N GLU A 99 9.56 23.15 6.89
CA GLU A 99 9.87 22.00 6.04
C GLU A 99 10.92 21.07 6.67
N SER A 100 11.99 21.63 7.25
CA SER A 100 13.04 20.84 7.91
C SER A 100 12.50 20.03 9.09
N VAL A 101 11.61 20.63 9.88
CA VAL A 101 10.96 19.94 10.99
C VAL A 101 10.01 18.86 10.48
N ALA A 102 9.17 19.16 9.49
CA ALA A 102 8.23 18.20 8.92
C ALA A 102 8.96 16.99 8.28
N LEU A 103 10.00 17.25 7.48
CA LEU A 103 10.81 16.21 6.85
C LEU A 103 11.56 15.37 7.89
N SER A 104 12.07 15.98 8.97
CA SER A 104 12.72 15.21 10.04
C SER A 104 11.75 14.28 10.77
N ILE A 105 10.51 14.72 10.99
CA ILE A 105 9.46 13.86 11.56
C ILE A 105 9.17 12.68 10.64
N MET A 106 8.97 12.94 9.34
CA MET A 106 8.71 11.89 8.33
C MET A 106 9.88 10.91 8.20
N ILE A 107 11.12 11.40 8.11
CA ILE A 107 12.32 10.55 8.02
C ILE A 107 12.47 9.68 9.27
N SER A 108 12.26 10.25 10.46
CA SER A 108 12.33 9.49 11.70
C SER A 108 11.28 8.36 11.72
N ASN A 109 10.03 8.68 11.40
CA ASN A 109 8.91 7.76 11.57
C ASN A 109 8.79 6.71 10.46
N ASP A 110 9.04 7.12 9.22
CA ASP A 110 8.71 6.31 8.04
C ASP A 110 9.95 5.65 7.42
N LEU A 111 11.16 6.13 7.74
CA LEU A 111 12.42 5.57 7.24
C LEU A 111 13.27 4.96 8.34
N ILE A 112 13.62 5.74 9.38
CA ILE A 112 14.62 5.31 10.35
C ILE A 112 14.06 4.27 11.32
N ILE A 113 12.87 4.48 11.89
CA ILE A 113 12.24 3.51 12.80
C ILE A 113 12.04 2.14 12.11
N PRO A 114 11.44 2.02 10.91
CA PRO A 114 11.25 0.71 10.26
C PRO A 114 12.56 0.01 9.91
N LEU A 115 13.58 0.75 9.48
CA LEU A 115 14.91 0.18 9.19
C LEU A 115 15.64 -0.29 10.45
N PHE A 116 15.49 0.45 11.55
CA PHE A 116 16.10 0.14 12.82
C PHE A 116 15.40 -1.05 13.49
N VAL A 117 14.07 -1.06 13.54
CA VAL A 117 13.24 -2.16 14.06
C VAL A 117 13.51 -3.46 13.29
N ARG A 118 13.59 -3.43 11.95
CA ARG A 118 13.94 -4.61 11.14
C ARG A 118 15.34 -5.16 11.42
N ARG A 119 16.27 -4.32 11.88
CA ARG A 119 17.66 -4.70 12.16
C ARG A 119 17.85 -5.13 13.61
N VAL A 120 17.07 -4.58 14.54
CA VAL A 120 17.12 -4.87 15.98
C VAL A 120 16.26 -6.07 16.39
N LEU A 121 15.16 -6.40 15.68
CA LEU A 121 14.43 -7.67 15.92
C LEU A 121 15.28 -8.93 15.70
N LYS A 122 16.48 -8.82 15.13
CA LYS A 122 17.45 -9.92 15.00
C LYS A 122 18.43 -10.04 16.17
N THR A 123 18.49 -9.05 17.05
CA THR A 123 19.39 -9.04 18.20
C THR A 123 18.53 -8.87 19.45
N SER A 124 18.41 -9.96 20.21
CA SER A 124 17.64 -10.12 21.46
C SER A 124 17.13 -8.83 22.10
N ALA A 125 15.81 -8.76 22.27
CA ALA A 125 15.12 -7.75 23.07
C ALA A 125 15.75 -7.66 24.46
N SER A 126 16.51 -6.59 24.71
CA SER A 126 16.84 -6.13 26.05
C SER A 126 15.69 -5.24 26.50
N GLU A 127 15.03 -5.65 27.58
CA GLU A 127 13.74 -5.16 28.08
C GLU A 127 13.77 -3.74 28.69
N ASN A 128 14.86 -2.98 28.58
CA ASN A 128 15.02 -1.72 29.33
C ASN A 128 15.82 -0.60 28.64
N GLU A 129 15.95 -0.60 27.31
CA GLU A 129 16.54 0.56 26.63
C GLU A 129 15.50 1.66 26.39
N ASP A 130 15.82 2.86 26.86
CA ASP A 130 14.98 4.04 26.84
C ASP A 130 14.92 4.64 25.40
N TRP A 131 14.19 3.96 24.51
CA TRP A 131 14.12 4.22 23.07
C TRP A 131 13.66 5.64 22.73
N SER A 132 12.98 6.32 23.65
CA SER A 132 12.57 7.71 23.53
C SER A 132 13.75 8.63 23.22
N THR A 133 14.88 8.44 23.91
CA THR A 133 16.10 9.26 23.72
C THR A 133 16.77 9.01 22.38
N LEU A 134 16.77 7.76 21.92
CA LEU A 134 17.34 7.37 20.63
C LEU A 134 16.51 7.94 19.47
N ILE A 135 15.17 7.88 19.55
CA ILE A 135 14.27 8.49 18.57
C ILE A 135 14.46 10.02 18.52
N LEU A 136 14.59 10.67 19.67
CA LEU A 136 14.86 12.11 19.77
C LEU A 136 16.22 12.48 19.15
N ASN A 137 17.27 11.71 19.43
CA ASN A 137 18.61 11.95 18.89
C ASN A 137 18.69 11.71 17.39
N VAL A 138 18.01 10.67 16.89
CA VAL A 138 17.85 10.41 15.45
C VAL A 138 17.19 11.58 14.74
N ARG A 139 16.13 12.15 15.33
CA ARG A 139 15.44 13.33 14.76
C ARG A 139 16.36 14.55 14.72
N ARG A 140 17.10 14.81 15.80
CA ARG A 140 18.08 15.91 15.89
C ARG A 140 19.20 15.74 14.85
N ALA A 141 19.75 14.54 14.73
CA ALA A 141 20.76 14.22 13.73
C ALA A 141 20.22 14.38 12.30
N SER A 142 18.98 13.98 12.04
CA SER A 142 18.34 14.15 10.73
C SER A 142 18.17 15.63 10.37
N ILE A 143 17.77 16.48 11.32
CA ILE A 143 17.72 17.95 11.12
C ILE A 143 19.12 18.47 10.80
N PHE A 144 20.13 18.09 11.58
CA PHE A 144 21.49 18.57 11.39
C PHE A 144 22.06 18.17 10.02
N ILE A 145 21.92 16.90 9.63
CA ILE A 145 22.38 16.39 8.33
C ILE A 145 21.66 17.11 7.19
N MET A 146 20.35 17.32 7.30
CA MET A 146 19.55 18.00 6.28
C MET A 146 19.97 19.47 6.13
N LEU A 147 20.14 20.19 7.24
CA LEU A 147 20.64 21.57 7.23
C LEU A 147 22.07 21.64 6.70
N PHE A 148 22.91 20.66 7.00
CA PHE A 148 24.28 20.58 6.48
C PHE A 148 24.31 20.36 4.97
N ILE A 149 23.50 19.43 4.44
CA ILE A 149 23.37 19.21 2.99
C ILE A 149 22.79 20.45 2.30
N ALA A 150 21.77 21.07 2.88
CA ALA A 150 21.19 22.31 2.37
C ALA A 150 22.22 23.46 2.35
N PHE A 151 23.06 23.56 3.39
CA PHE A 151 24.15 24.53 3.45
C PHE A 151 25.24 24.26 2.41
N LEU A 152 25.64 23.00 2.21
CA LEU A 152 26.58 22.64 1.14
C LEU A 152 26.02 22.99 -0.24
N TYR A 153 24.74 22.69 -0.48
CA TYR A 153 24.06 23.06 -1.72
C TYR A 153 24.02 24.59 -1.91
N TYR A 154 23.68 25.34 -0.85
CA TYR A 154 23.69 26.81 -0.88
C TYR A 154 25.09 27.38 -1.17
N ARG A 155 26.13 26.78 -0.61
CA ARG A 155 27.53 27.22 -0.79
C ARG A 155 28.03 27.01 -2.22
N GLU A 156 27.72 25.86 -2.82
CA GLU A 156 28.16 25.52 -4.18
C GLU A 156 27.29 26.19 -5.26
N SER A 157 26.03 26.54 -4.94
CA SER A 157 25.09 27.19 -5.85
C SER A 157 25.46 28.66 -6.08
N THR A 158 26.42 28.91 -6.97
CA THR A 158 26.96 30.23 -7.31
C THR A 158 25.99 31.09 -8.17
N ASN A 159 24.84 30.55 -8.59
CA ASN A 159 23.90 31.24 -9.49
C ASN A 159 22.45 31.22 -8.97
N SER A 160 21.67 32.20 -9.41
CA SER A 160 20.26 32.44 -9.05
C SER A 160 19.32 31.32 -9.55
N VAL A 161 19.42 30.13 -8.95
CA VAL A 161 18.42 29.08 -9.16
C VAL A 161 17.11 29.57 -8.57
N ARG A 162 16.11 29.80 -9.43
CA ARG A 162 14.77 30.19 -9.02
C ARG A 162 14.19 29.09 -8.13
N LEU A 163 13.74 29.45 -6.93
CA LEU A 163 13.15 28.50 -5.96
C LEU A 163 12.02 27.65 -6.57
N SER A 164 11.26 28.25 -7.50
CA SER A 164 10.25 27.54 -8.26
C SER A 164 10.80 26.35 -9.04
N SER A 165 11.97 26.48 -9.70
CA SER A 165 12.59 25.38 -10.43
C SER A 165 12.95 24.19 -9.53
N ILE A 166 13.37 24.44 -8.28
CA ILE A 166 13.67 23.39 -7.30
C ILE A 166 12.40 22.63 -6.93
N GLY A 167 11.31 23.35 -6.63
CA GLY A 167 10.01 22.74 -6.34
C GLY A 167 9.47 21.88 -7.49
N LEU A 168 9.63 22.35 -8.73
CA LEU A 168 9.19 21.61 -9.93
C LEU A 168 9.96 20.31 -10.15
N MET A 169 11.29 20.31 -9.92
CA MET A 169 12.10 19.10 -10.00
C MET A 169 11.70 18.09 -8.91
N SER A 170 11.38 18.55 -7.71
CA SER A 170 10.89 17.70 -6.61
C SER A 170 9.51 17.08 -6.92
N PHE A 171 8.58 17.84 -7.51
CA PHE A 171 7.30 17.27 -7.94
C PHE A 171 7.47 16.23 -9.05
N ALA A 172 8.39 16.46 -9.99
CA ALA A 172 8.77 15.46 -10.99
C ALA A 172 9.35 14.17 -10.37
N ALA A 173 10.08 14.29 -9.25
CA ALA A 173 10.57 13.14 -8.51
C ALA A 173 9.44 12.35 -7.82
N ILE A 174 8.50 13.05 -7.16
CA ILE A 174 7.34 12.41 -6.52
C ILE A 174 6.44 11.71 -7.55
N ALA A 175 6.29 12.28 -8.76
CA ALA A 175 5.50 11.65 -9.81
C ALA A 175 6.04 10.27 -10.25
N GLN A 176 7.29 9.91 -9.93
CA GLN A 176 7.83 8.57 -10.20
C GLN A 176 7.09 7.46 -9.44
N PHE A 177 6.36 7.78 -8.38
CA PHE A 177 5.49 6.81 -7.70
C PHE A 177 4.18 6.53 -8.47
N ALA A 178 3.79 7.43 -9.39
CA ALA A 178 2.48 7.37 -10.04
C ALA A 178 2.25 6.10 -10.89
N PRO A 179 3.19 5.64 -11.75
CA PRO A 179 2.97 4.42 -12.55
C PRO A 179 2.74 3.19 -11.68
N ALA A 180 3.47 3.05 -10.58
CA ALA A 180 3.33 1.94 -9.66
C ALA A 180 2.02 2.00 -8.86
N LEU A 181 1.61 3.18 -8.39
CA LEU A 181 0.37 3.36 -7.64
C LEU A 181 -0.86 3.12 -8.53
N ILE A 182 -0.92 3.77 -9.70
CA ILE A 182 -2.02 3.61 -10.65
C ILE A 182 -2.06 2.17 -11.17
N GLY A 183 -0.88 1.63 -11.53
CA GLY A 183 -0.74 0.25 -11.95
C GLY A 183 -1.17 -0.74 -10.88
N GLY A 184 -0.85 -0.51 -9.61
CA GLY A 184 -1.30 -1.35 -8.49
C GLY A 184 -2.82 -1.33 -8.28
N LEU A 185 -3.48 -0.19 -8.55
CA LEU A 185 -4.92 -0.04 -8.40
C LEU A 185 -5.72 -0.64 -9.57
N ILE A 186 -5.25 -0.45 -10.81
CA ILE A 186 -6.00 -0.82 -12.02
C ILE A 186 -5.55 -2.18 -12.57
N TRP A 187 -4.25 -2.50 -12.47
CA TRP A 187 -3.68 -3.67 -13.14
C TRP A 187 -3.39 -4.82 -12.17
N ARG A 188 -4.28 -5.81 -12.18
CA ARG A 188 -4.24 -6.99 -11.28
C ARG A 188 -2.95 -7.84 -11.35
N ARG A 189 -2.15 -7.71 -12.42
CA ARG A 189 -0.86 -8.43 -12.57
C ARG A 189 0.35 -7.59 -12.18
N ALA A 190 0.15 -6.34 -11.73
CA ALA A 190 1.21 -5.53 -11.18
C ALA A 190 1.90 -6.25 -10.02
N ASN A 191 3.23 -6.20 -9.97
CA ASN A 191 4.02 -6.84 -8.92
C ASN A 191 4.98 -5.83 -8.27
N GLY A 192 5.41 -6.11 -7.04
CA GLY A 192 6.30 -5.23 -6.29
C GLY A 192 7.70 -5.11 -6.92
N ARG A 193 8.15 -6.14 -7.66
CA ARG A 193 9.42 -6.12 -8.40
C ARG A 193 9.38 -5.13 -9.58
N GLY A 194 8.31 -5.12 -10.35
CA GLY A 194 8.07 -4.19 -11.44
C GLY A 194 7.98 -2.77 -10.91
N ALA A 195 7.27 -2.56 -9.79
CA ALA A 195 7.26 -1.27 -9.11
C ALA A 195 8.67 -0.81 -8.74
N ALA A 196 9.48 -1.68 -8.11
CA ALA A 196 10.86 -1.36 -7.75
C ALA A 196 11.75 -1.06 -8.97
N LEU A 197 11.70 -1.89 -10.01
CA LEU A 197 12.48 -1.71 -11.24
C LEU A 197 12.07 -0.42 -11.98
N GLY A 198 10.76 -0.17 -12.11
CA GLY A 198 10.22 1.06 -12.69
C GLY A 198 10.66 2.30 -11.93
N MET A 199 10.51 2.32 -10.60
CA MET A 199 10.93 3.43 -9.76
C MET A 199 12.45 3.68 -9.85
N VAL A 200 13.28 2.65 -9.76
CA VAL A 200 14.75 2.81 -9.85
C VAL A 200 15.16 3.34 -11.21
N ALA A 201 14.61 2.79 -12.30
CA ALA A 201 14.90 3.25 -13.65
C ALA A 201 14.41 4.69 -13.88
N GLY A 202 13.19 5.01 -13.43
CA GLY A 202 12.59 6.33 -13.51
C GLY A 202 13.38 7.39 -12.74
N ILE A 203 13.76 7.10 -11.50
CA ILE A 203 14.60 7.99 -10.66
C ILE A 203 15.99 8.18 -11.28
N ALA A 204 16.59 7.14 -11.86
CA ALA A 204 17.87 7.26 -12.55
C ALA A 204 17.78 8.19 -13.77
N VAL A 205 16.75 8.04 -14.60
CA VAL A 205 16.50 8.90 -15.77
C VAL A 205 16.17 10.33 -15.35
N TRP A 206 15.33 10.52 -14.32
CA TRP A 206 15.03 11.83 -13.74
C TRP A 206 16.30 12.50 -13.21
N GLY A 207 17.12 11.75 -12.46
CA GLY A 207 18.38 12.23 -11.90
C GLY A 207 19.35 12.65 -13.00
N TYR A 208 19.39 11.89 -14.10
CA TYR A 208 20.22 12.20 -15.25
C TYR A 208 19.74 13.43 -16.03
N THR A 209 18.43 13.56 -16.26
CA THR A 209 17.84 14.59 -17.14
C THR A 209 17.58 15.93 -16.45
N LEU A 210 17.24 15.92 -15.15
CA LEU A 210 16.84 17.12 -14.41
C LEU A 210 17.83 17.48 -13.29
N LEU A 211 18.20 16.52 -12.45
CA LEU A 211 19.05 16.80 -11.29
C LEU A 211 20.50 17.09 -11.69
N LEU A 212 21.09 16.27 -12.56
CA LEU A 212 22.50 16.40 -12.95
C LEU A 212 22.79 17.74 -13.65
N PRO A 213 22.01 18.20 -14.65
CA PRO A 213 22.25 19.50 -15.27
C PRO A 213 22.07 20.68 -14.30
N SER A 214 21.22 20.53 -13.28
CA SER A 214 21.05 21.55 -12.24
C SER A 214 22.25 21.67 -11.32
N LEU A 215 22.98 20.57 -11.07
CA LEU A 215 24.16 20.51 -10.22
C LEU A 215 25.46 20.85 -10.98
N ALA A 216 25.60 20.37 -12.22
CA ALA A 216 26.85 20.43 -12.98
C ALA A 216 27.04 21.74 -13.78
N GLY A 217 26.01 22.59 -13.85
CA GLY A 217 26.04 23.87 -14.56
C GLY A 217 26.01 23.76 -16.10
N PRO A 218 25.61 24.85 -16.80
CA PRO A 218 25.57 24.91 -18.26
C PRO A 218 27.01 25.00 -18.82
N GLY A 219 27.66 23.85 -19.02
CA GLY A 219 29.01 23.80 -19.59
C GLY A 219 29.84 22.56 -19.26
N SER A 220 29.33 21.63 -18.45
CA SER A 220 30.00 20.35 -18.19
C SER A 220 29.93 19.42 -19.42
N ASP A 221 31.02 18.70 -19.70
CA ASP A 221 31.15 17.80 -20.87
C ASP A 221 30.01 16.77 -20.96
N ILE A 222 29.49 16.33 -19.82
CA ILE A 222 28.38 15.36 -19.73
C ILE A 222 27.05 15.97 -20.22
N VAL A 223 26.85 17.28 -20.02
CA VAL A 223 25.64 18.00 -20.46
C VAL A 223 25.74 18.35 -21.95
N VAL A 224 26.94 18.65 -22.45
CA VAL A 224 27.17 19.08 -23.84
C VAL A 224 27.35 17.89 -24.80
N HIS A 225 28.03 16.82 -24.39
CA HIS A 225 28.32 15.66 -25.25
C HIS A 225 27.49 14.41 -24.93
N GLY A 226 26.67 14.44 -23.87
CA GLY A 226 25.90 13.28 -23.42
C GLY A 226 26.78 12.21 -22.75
N LEU A 227 26.15 11.16 -22.21
CA LEU A 227 26.87 10.07 -21.56
C LEU A 227 27.81 9.39 -22.58
N PHE A 228 29.11 9.26 -22.26
CA PHE A 228 30.15 8.65 -23.11
C PHE A 228 30.38 9.33 -24.48
N GLY A 229 29.91 10.56 -24.70
CA GLY A 229 30.12 11.29 -25.96
C GLY A 229 29.10 11.02 -27.07
N PHE A 230 28.01 10.30 -26.76
CA PHE A 230 26.90 10.10 -27.68
C PHE A 230 25.92 11.27 -27.63
N GLU A 231 25.78 12.01 -28.74
CA GLU A 231 24.85 13.14 -28.85
C GLU A 231 23.38 12.76 -28.60
N ALA A 232 23.01 11.50 -28.86
CA ALA A 232 21.67 10.96 -28.58
C ALA A 232 21.37 10.79 -27.08
N LEU A 233 22.38 10.77 -26.22
CA LEU A 233 22.25 10.62 -24.77
C LEU A 233 22.35 11.96 -24.04
N ARG A 234 22.17 13.10 -24.72
CA ARG A 234 22.17 14.41 -24.05
C ARG A 234 21.04 14.50 -23.01
N PRO A 235 21.31 14.93 -21.75
CA PRO A 235 20.31 15.04 -20.68
C PRO A 235 19.06 15.87 -21.05
N GLN A 236 19.24 16.91 -21.87
CA GLN A 236 18.18 17.84 -22.27
C GLN A 236 17.65 17.59 -23.69
N ALA A 237 18.18 16.58 -24.39
CA ALA A 237 17.80 16.21 -25.74
C ALA A 237 17.93 14.70 -25.95
N LEU A 238 17.41 13.91 -25.01
CA LEU A 238 17.43 12.46 -25.07
C LEU A 238 16.78 11.99 -26.39
N PHE A 239 17.49 11.15 -27.13
CA PHE A 239 17.12 10.66 -28.46
C PHE A 239 16.80 11.75 -29.50
N GLY A 240 17.36 12.96 -29.35
CA GLY A 240 17.17 14.07 -30.30
C GLY A 240 15.85 14.82 -30.16
N THR A 241 15.09 14.56 -29.10
CA THR A 241 13.83 15.28 -28.81
C THR A 241 14.12 16.60 -28.08
N VAL A 242 13.95 17.73 -28.75
CA VAL A 242 14.18 19.06 -28.18
C VAL A 242 12.88 19.59 -27.56
N GLY A 243 12.91 19.92 -26.27
CA GLY A 243 11.77 20.46 -25.55
C GLY A 243 12.19 21.25 -24.31
N GLU A 244 11.22 21.87 -23.63
CA GLU A 244 11.49 22.54 -22.36
C GLU A 244 12.04 21.53 -21.34
N PRO A 245 13.13 21.83 -20.60
CA PRO A 245 13.87 20.84 -19.82
C PRO A 245 12.99 20.03 -18.85
N LEU A 246 12.04 20.70 -18.18
CA LEU A 246 11.10 20.07 -17.26
C LEU A 246 10.19 19.04 -17.98
N ASN A 247 9.56 19.45 -19.08
CA ASN A 247 8.65 18.59 -19.84
C ASN A 247 9.41 17.38 -20.39
N HIS A 248 10.59 17.62 -20.96
CA HIS A 248 11.45 16.57 -21.50
C HIS A 248 11.83 15.54 -20.42
N GLY A 249 12.35 16.00 -19.28
CA GLY A 249 12.76 15.11 -18.19
C GLY A 249 11.61 14.33 -17.57
N VAL A 250 10.45 14.96 -17.38
CA VAL A 250 9.25 14.29 -16.84
C VAL A 250 8.73 13.23 -17.79
N ILE A 251 8.60 13.54 -19.09
CA ILE A 251 8.09 12.59 -20.09
C ILE A 251 9.01 11.37 -20.17
N TRP A 252 10.32 11.55 -20.30
CA TRP A 252 11.26 10.43 -20.42
C TRP A 252 11.36 9.61 -19.14
N SER A 253 11.48 10.25 -17.98
CA SER A 253 11.56 9.52 -16.71
C SER A 253 10.31 8.70 -16.41
N LEU A 254 9.12 9.26 -16.59
CA LEU A 254 7.85 8.54 -16.39
C LEU A 254 7.64 7.45 -17.46
N SER A 255 8.04 7.68 -18.70
CA SER A 255 7.92 6.68 -19.77
C SER A 255 8.82 5.47 -19.50
N VAL A 256 10.08 5.71 -19.12
CA VAL A 256 11.01 4.63 -18.75
C VAL A 256 10.51 3.92 -17.49
N ASN A 257 10.03 4.66 -16.49
CA ASN A 257 9.44 4.08 -15.29
C ASN A 257 8.27 3.15 -15.62
N ALA A 258 7.29 3.63 -16.39
CA ALA A 258 6.13 2.84 -16.80
C ALA A 258 6.54 1.61 -17.63
N LEU A 259 7.51 1.75 -18.53
CA LEU A 259 8.02 0.64 -19.33
C LEU A 259 8.65 -0.45 -18.46
N PHE A 260 9.57 -0.10 -17.57
CA PHE A 260 10.21 -1.06 -16.66
C PHE A 260 9.24 -1.62 -15.62
N PHE A 261 8.23 -0.84 -15.23
CA PHE A 261 7.12 -1.32 -14.41
C PHE A 261 6.32 -2.40 -15.14
N VAL A 262 5.98 -2.17 -16.41
CA VAL A 262 5.24 -3.14 -17.23
C VAL A 262 6.07 -4.39 -17.50
N LEU A 263 7.33 -4.22 -17.95
CA LEU A 263 8.23 -5.34 -18.22
C LEU A 263 8.52 -6.16 -16.96
N GLY A 264 8.80 -5.49 -15.84
CA GLY A 264 9.03 -6.14 -14.55
C GLY A 264 7.78 -6.84 -14.02
N SER A 265 6.60 -6.25 -14.21
CA SER A 265 5.32 -6.86 -13.83
C SER A 265 4.95 -8.08 -14.68
N LEU A 266 5.29 -8.08 -15.97
CA LEU A 266 5.07 -9.20 -16.88
C LEU A 266 6.11 -10.32 -16.72
N SER A 267 7.32 -10.00 -16.24
CA SER A 267 8.44 -10.96 -16.15
C SER A 267 8.21 -12.10 -15.15
N ARG A 268 7.34 -11.93 -14.15
CA ARG A 268 7.09 -12.95 -13.12
C ARG A 268 5.65 -12.90 -12.62
N ALA A 269 5.02 -14.07 -12.48
CA ALA A 269 3.70 -14.20 -11.86
C ALA A 269 3.70 -13.67 -10.42
N SER A 270 2.64 -12.95 -10.05
CA SER A 270 2.48 -12.33 -8.73
C SER A 270 2.57 -13.34 -7.59
N VAL A 271 3.29 -12.97 -6.54
CA VAL A 271 3.55 -13.77 -5.33
C VAL A 271 2.22 -13.97 -4.57
N PRO A 272 2.01 -15.08 -3.82
CA PRO A 272 0.75 -15.31 -3.09
C PRO A 272 0.31 -14.15 -2.18
N LEU A 273 1.25 -13.44 -1.54
CA LEU A 273 0.98 -12.25 -0.72
C LEU A 273 0.39 -11.09 -1.55
N GLU A 274 0.89 -10.88 -2.77
CA GLU A 274 0.39 -9.85 -3.70
C GLU A 274 -1.02 -10.20 -4.20
N ARG A 275 -1.34 -11.49 -4.36
CA ARG A 275 -2.71 -11.94 -4.70
C ARG A 275 -3.70 -11.71 -3.57
N ILE A 276 -3.27 -11.89 -2.31
CA ILE A 276 -4.11 -11.63 -1.14
C ILE A 276 -4.38 -10.12 -1.01
N GLN A 277 -3.37 -9.27 -1.16
CA GLN A 277 -3.54 -7.81 -1.12
C GLN A 277 -4.39 -7.28 -2.27
N ALA A 278 -4.18 -7.79 -3.50
CA ALA A 278 -5.00 -7.40 -4.64
C ALA A 278 -6.47 -7.84 -4.51
N ALA A 279 -6.75 -8.93 -3.79
CA ALA A 279 -8.12 -9.40 -3.54
C ALA A 279 -8.92 -8.50 -2.57
N ILE A 280 -8.24 -7.66 -1.78
CA ILE A 280 -8.87 -6.67 -0.89
C ILE A 280 -9.34 -5.44 -1.68
N PHE A 281 -8.57 -5.01 -2.69
CA PHE A 281 -8.84 -3.76 -3.44
C PHE A 281 -9.56 -3.97 -4.78
N VAL A 282 -9.46 -5.15 -5.38
CA VAL A 282 -10.19 -5.52 -6.60
C VAL A 282 -11.17 -6.62 -6.23
N PRO A 283 -12.44 -6.29 -5.94
CA PRO A 283 -13.46 -7.30 -5.71
C PRO A 283 -13.44 -8.27 -6.88
N ARG A 284 -13.38 -9.56 -6.60
CA ARG A 284 -13.76 -10.55 -7.61
C ARG A 284 -15.17 -10.16 -8.03
N GLU A 285 -15.37 -9.79 -9.29
CA GLU A 285 -16.64 -10.14 -9.93
C GLU A 285 -16.83 -11.61 -9.57
N ALA A 286 -17.92 -11.89 -8.86
CA ALA A 286 -18.34 -13.24 -8.58
C ALA A 286 -18.67 -13.91 -9.91
N GLY A 287 -17.64 -14.25 -10.68
CA GLY A 287 -17.72 -15.31 -11.66
C GLY A 287 -18.34 -16.48 -10.91
N PRO A 288 -19.37 -17.11 -11.48
CA PRO A 288 -20.22 -18.06 -10.76
C PRO A 288 -19.29 -19.01 -10.01
N MET A 289 -19.41 -19.04 -8.68
CA MET A 289 -18.62 -19.94 -7.84
C MET A 289 -18.57 -21.29 -8.58
N PRO A 290 -17.38 -21.85 -8.85
CA PRO A 290 -17.32 -23.17 -9.46
C PRO A 290 -18.16 -24.06 -8.56
N SER A 291 -19.31 -24.49 -9.09
CA SER A 291 -20.32 -25.17 -8.29
C SER A 291 -19.62 -26.29 -7.53
N LEU A 292 -19.74 -26.30 -6.20
CA LEU A 292 -19.21 -27.33 -5.28
C LEU A 292 -19.65 -28.78 -5.63
N ARG A 293 -20.37 -28.97 -6.73
CA ARG A 293 -20.81 -30.23 -7.33
C ARG A 293 -19.69 -31.16 -7.85
N ARG A 294 -18.40 -30.79 -7.79
CA ARG A 294 -17.29 -31.64 -8.25
C ARG A 294 -16.18 -31.88 -7.22
N PHE A 295 -16.43 -31.67 -5.93
CA PHE A 295 -15.56 -32.26 -4.91
C PHE A 295 -15.92 -33.74 -4.77
N ARG A 296 -15.18 -34.59 -5.50
CA ARG A 296 -15.27 -36.05 -5.44
C ARG A 296 -14.11 -36.53 -4.58
N THR A 297 -14.36 -36.82 -3.31
CA THR A 297 -13.39 -37.55 -2.49
C THR A 297 -13.32 -38.99 -3.00
N ALA A 298 -12.14 -39.61 -2.96
CA ALA A 298 -11.97 -41.01 -3.35
C ALA A 298 -12.64 -42.01 -2.38
N VAL A 299 -13.26 -41.52 -1.30
CA VAL A 299 -13.87 -42.33 -0.24
C VAL A 299 -15.30 -42.70 -0.60
N THR A 300 -15.63 -43.98 -0.49
CA THR A 300 -16.97 -44.49 -0.78
C THR A 300 -17.89 -44.40 0.44
N VAL A 301 -19.20 -44.46 0.21
CA VAL A 301 -20.19 -44.53 1.30
C VAL A 301 -19.94 -45.75 2.20
N ASN A 302 -19.52 -46.89 1.63
CA ASN A 302 -19.16 -48.08 2.40
C ASN A 302 -17.95 -47.85 3.31
N ASP A 303 -16.91 -47.15 2.84
CA ASP A 303 -15.75 -46.84 3.68
C ASP A 303 -16.15 -46.03 4.93
N LEU A 304 -17.09 -45.09 4.78
CA LEU A 304 -17.65 -44.32 5.88
C LEU A 304 -18.47 -45.21 6.83
N LYS A 305 -19.39 -46.02 6.29
CA LYS A 305 -20.19 -46.97 7.09
C LYS A 305 -19.32 -47.98 7.86
N ASP A 306 -18.30 -48.52 7.22
CA ASP A 306 -17.35 -49.47 7.82
C ASP A 306 -16.48 -48.81 8.89
N THR A 307 -16.14 -47.53 8.72
CA THR A 307 -15.39 -46.78 9.73
C THR A 307 -16.27 -46.44 10.93
N ILE A 308 -17.49 -45.95 10.69
CA ILE A 308 -18.43 -45.54 11.76
C ILE A 308 -18.94 -46.75 12.54
N SER A 309 -19.20 -47.88 11.86
CA SER A 309 -19.70 -49.10 12.50
C SER A 309 -18.73 -49.71 13.49
N ARG A 310 -17.41 -49.47 13.35
CA ARG A 310 -16.40 -49.88 14.35
C ARG A 310 -16.54 -49.15 15.69
N TYR A 311 -17.15 -47.95 15.70
CA TYR A 311 -17.30 -47.14 16.91
C TYR A 311 -18.73 -47.12 17.45
N LEU A 312 -19.75 -47.08 16.58
CA LEU A 312 -21.16 -46.99 16.97
C LEU A 312 -21.93 -48.32 16.88
N GLY A 313 -21.35 -49.34 16.27
CA GLY A 313 -22.02 -50.60 15.94
C GLY A 313 -22.76 -50.56 14.59
N VAL A 314 -22.90 -51.73 13.97
CA VAL A 314 -23.45 -51.90 12.61
C VAL A 314 -24.92 -51.45 12.53
N GLU A 315 -25.76 -51.89 13.48
CA GLU A 315 -27.20 -51.58 13.46
C GLU A 315 -27.49 -50.08 13.60
N ARG A 316 -26.78 -49.40 14.52
CA ARG A 316 -26.94 -47.96 14.76
C ARG A 316 -26.49 -47.15 13.56
N THR A 317 -25.38 -47.53 12.95
CA THR A 317 -24.84 -46.88 11.75
C THR A 317 -25.82 -47.01 10.59
N GLU A 318 -26.30 -48.23 10.31
CA GLU A 318 -27.21 -48.46 9.19
C GLU A 318 -28.53 -47.72 9.37
N ARG A 319 -29.10 -47.71 10.58
CA ARG A 319 -30.32 -46.97 10.89
C ARG A 319 -30.16 -45.47 10.69
N SER A 320 -29.02 -44.90 11.09
CA SER A 320 -28.73 -43.47 10.93
C SER A 320 -28.57 -43.10 9.45
N PHE A 321 -27.89 -43.91 8.64
CA PHE A 321 -27.77 -43.68 7.20
C PHE A 321 -29.12 -43.82 6.48
N GLN A 322 -29.95 -44.82 6.82
CA GLN A 322 -31.30 -44.95 6.28
C GLN A 322 -32.20 -43.74 6.63
N SER A 323 -32.05 -43.19 7.84
CA SER A 323 -32.77 -41.98 8.23
C SER A 323 -32.31 -40.76 7.42
N PHE A 324 -31.02 -40.69 7.09
CA PHE A 324 -30.44 -39.64 6.27
C PHE A 324 -30.89 -39.74 4.80
N GLU A 325 -30.96 -40.95 4.23
CA GLU A 325 -31.50 -41.16 2.87
C GLU A 325 -32.94 -40.67 2.74
N LYS A 326 -33.77 -40.96 3.75
CA LYS A 326 -35.17 -40.51 3.80
C LYS A 326 -35.30 -39.00 3.94
N SER A 327 -34.47 -38.36 4.77
CA SER A 327 -34.55 -36.91 5.01
C SER A 327 -33.96 -36.08 3.87
N ALA A 328 -32.89 -36.55 3.24
CA ALA A 328 -32.23 -35.87 2.13
C ALA A 328 -32.85 -36.19 0.77
N SER A 329 -33.76 -37.18 0.67
CA SER A 329 -34.29 -37.71 -0.60
C SER A 329 -33.19 -38.15 -1.58
N VAL A 330 -32.08 -38.69 -1.04
CA VAL A 330 -30.93 -39.18 -1.80
C VAL A 330 -30.82 -40.68 -1.56
N SER A 331 -30.68 -41.47 -2.64
CA SER A 331 -30.35 -42.89 -2.55
C SER A 331 -28.83 -43.05 -2.55
N LEU A 332 -28.27 -43.59 -1.48
CA LEU A 332 -26.83 -43.78 -1.34
C LEU A 332 -26.47 -45.20 -1.75
N HIS A 333 -25.73 -45.34 -2.85
CA HIS A 333 -25.17 -46.64 -3.23
C HIS A 333 -23.83 -46.85 -2.51
N GLY A 334 -23.64 -48.03 -1.92
CA GLY A 334 -22.44 -48.29 -1.10
C GLY A 334 -21.09 -48.08 -1.81
N LYS A 335 -21.04 -48.30 -3.13
CA LYS A 335 -19.84 -48.10 -3.97
C LYS A 335 -19.70 -46.69 -4.55
N GLU A 336 -20.67 -45.82 -4.31
CA GLU A 336 -20.63 -44.44 -4.78
C GLU A 336 -19.66 -43.61 -3.91
N GLN A 337 -19.03 -42.61 -4.53
CA GLN A 337 -18.18 -41.66 -3.81
C GLN A 337 -19.04 -40.81 -2.88
N ALA A 338 -18.55 -40.61 -1.66
CA ALA A 338 -19.25 -39.85 -0.65
C ALA A 338 -19.31 -38.36 -1.04
N SER A 339 -20.52 -37.83 -1.19
CA SER A 339 -20.72 -36.39 -1.36
C SER A 339 -20.37 -35.64 -0.07
N MET A 340 -20.13 -34.33 -0.18
CA MET A 340 -19.81 -33.48 0.99
C MET A 340 -20.89 -33.54 2.08
N ASP A 341 -22.16 -33.67 1.69
CA ASP A 341 -23.27 -33.78 2.65
C ASP A 341 -23.20 -35.09 3.46
N VAL A 342 -22.81 -36.19 2.82
CA VAL A 342 -22.62 -37.50 3.46
C VAL A 342 -21.41 -37.47 4.40
N ILE A 343 -20.33 -36.78 4.02
CA ILE A 343 -19.13 -36.60 4.86
C ILE A 343 -19.47 -35.79 6.12
N ARG A 344 -20.18 -34.67 5.97
CA ARG A 344 -20.60 -33.83 7.12
C ARG A 344 -21.53 -34.59 8.06
N PHE A 345 -22.48 -35.35 7.51
CA PHE A 345 -23.34 -36.22 8.31
C PHE A 345 -22.52 -37.29 9.07
N SER A 346 -21.56 -37.91 8.39
CA SER A 346 -20.66 -38.91 8.98
C SER A 346 -19.83 -38.34 10.13
N GLU A 347 -19.32 -37.11 9.99
CA GLU A 347 -18.60 -36.41 11.07
C GLU A 347 -19.52 -36.15 12.26
N GLN A 348 -20.73 -35.63 12.04
CA GLN A 348 -21.70 -35.37 13.11
C GLN A 348 -22.11 -36.67 13.84
N LEU A 349 -22.35 -37.74 13.07
CA LEU A 349 -22.73 -39.03 13.62
C LEU A 349 -21.61 -39.61 14.49
N LEU A 350 -20.36 -39.58 14.00
CA LEU A 350 -19.21 -40.08 14.76
C LEU A 350 -18.86 -39.18 15.96
N ALA A 351 -19.00 -37.86 15.80
CA ALA A 351 -18.80 -36.87 16.87
C ALA A 351 -19.79 -37.07 18.02
N SER A 352 -21.01 -37.54 17.74
CA SER A 352 -22.01 -37.86 18.77
C SER A 352 -21.57 -38.97 19.72
N ALA A 353 -20.60 -39.82 19.33
CA ALA A 353 -20.10 -40.92 20.14
C ALA A 353 -18.69 -40.66 20.71
N VAL A 354 -17.79 -40.03 19.94
CA VAL A 354 -16.36 -39.91 20.29
C VAL A 354 -15.91 -38.45 20.50
N GLY A 355 -16.80 -37.48 20.30
CA GLY A 355 -16.49 -36.04 20.33
C GLY A 355 -15.99 -35.52 18.98
N SER A 356 -16.22 -34.24 18.71
CA SER A 356 -15.96 -33.59 17.41
C SER A 356 -14.50 -33.65 16.98
N SER A 357 -13.57 -33.39 17.89
CA SER A 357 -12.12 -33.41 17.61
C SER A 357 -11.63 -34.82 17.24
N SER A 358 -12.09 -35.85 17.96
CA SER A 358 -11.74 -37.24 17.70
C SER A 358 -12.35 -37.73 16.39
N ALA A 359 -13.57 -37.30 16.06
CA ALA A 359 -14.23 -37.67 14.83
C ALA A 359 -13.53 -37.14 13.57
N ARG A 360 -13.03 -35.91 13.63
CA ARG A 360 -12.19 -35.34 12.57
C ARG A 360 -10.90 -36.11 12.37
N LEU A 361 -10.24 -36.54 13.45
CA LEU A 361 -9.03 -37.36 13.36
C LEU A 361 -9.32 -38.71 12.68
N ILE A 362 -10.39 -39.39 13.07
CA ILE A 362 -10.76 -40.69 12.48
C ILE A 362 -11.10 -40.55 10.99
N LEU A 363 -11.87 -39.54 10.61
CA LEU A 363 -12.18 -39.27 9.20
C LEU A 363 -10.94 -38.86 8.40
N SER A 364 -10.01 -38.11 8.97
CA SER A 364 -8.76 -37.76 8.29
C SER A 364 -7.85 -38.95 8.03
N LEU A 365 -7.80 -39.92 8.96
CA LEU A 365 -7.07 -41.18 8.73
C LEU A 365 -7.72 -42.01 7.61
N LEU A 366 -9.05 -41.99 7.52
CA LEU A 366 -9.79 -42.64 6.43
C LEU A 366 -9.50 -41.98 5.07
N PHE A 367 -9.54 -40.65 4.99
CA PHE A 367 -9.25 -39.92 3.75
C PHE A 367 -7.81 -40.14 3.29
N ARG A 368 -6.84 -40.12 4.22
CA ARG A 368 -5.42 -40.33 3.91
C ARG A 368 -5.10 -41.77 3.46
N ARG A 369 -5.91 -42.75 3.89
CA ARG A 369 -5.76 -44.15 3.47
C ARG A 369 -6.24 -44.37 2.04
N ASN A 370 -7.31 -43.68 1.63
CA ASN A 370 -7.95 -43.87 0.32
C ASN A 370 -7.53 -42.84 -0.74
N ASP A 371 -6.82 -41.78 -0.36
CA ASP A 371 -6.28 -40.79 -1.30
C ASP A 371 -4.92 -40.26 -0.83
N HIS A 372 -3.89 -40.41 -1.67
CA HIS A 372 -2.52 -39.95 -1.35
C HIS A 372 -2.31 -38.47 -1.68
N ASP A 373 -3.26 -37.81 -2.35
CA ASP A 373 -3.11 -36.45 -2.92
C ASP A 373 -4.07 -35.39 -2.34
N SER A 374 -4.86 -35.73 -1.31
CA SER A 374 -5.88 -34.84 -0.74
C SER A 374 -5.31 -33.79 0.25
N LYS A 375 -4.38 -32.94 -0.22
CA LYS A 375 -3.90 -31.75 0.53
C LYS A 375 -4.92 -30.61 0.59
N ASP A 376 -5.86 -30.56 -0.34
CA ASP A 376 -6.79 -29.43 -0.50
C ASP A 376 -8.05 -29.50 0.37
N ALA A 377 -8.51 -30.70 0.76
CA ALA A 377 -9.67 -30.86 1.66
C ALA A 377 -9.36 -30.42 3.10
N PHE A 378 -8.11 -30.57 3.51
CA PHE A 378 -7.59 -30.09 4.80
C PHE A 378 -7.54 -28.57 4.86
N LYS A 379 -7.15 -27.91 3.76
CA LYS A 379 -7.00 -26.46 3.71
C LYS A 379 -8.31 -25.72 4.04
N LEU A 380 -9.46 -26.23 3.59
CA LEU A 380 -10.75 -25.61 3.88
C LEU A 380 -11.27 -25.87 5.30
N LEU A 381 -10.90 -27.00 5.92
CA LEU A 381 -11.26 -27.27 7.31
C LEU A 381 -10.38 -26.46 8.27
N ASP A 382 -9.09 -26.32 7.95
CA ASP A 382 -8.15 -25.46 8.66
C ASP A 382 -8.52 -23.99 8.48
N ASP A 383 -8.78 -23.50 7.26
CA ASP A 383 -9.16 -22.09 6.99
C ASP A 383 -10.45 -21.69 7.74
N ALA A 384 -11.44 -22.58 7.82
CA ALA A 384 -12.67 -22.33 8.58
C ALA A 384 -12.44 -22.36 10.11
N THR A 385 -11.48 -23.16 10.57
CA THR A 385 -11.12 -23.26 12.00
C THR A 385 -10.26 -22.07 12.42
N GLU A 386 -9.34 -21.62 11.57
CA GLU A 386 -8.51 -20.43 11.76
C GLU A 386 -9.39 -19.17 11.82
N ALA A 387 -10.41 -19.06 10.95
CA ALA A 387 -11.36 -17.94 10.99
C ALA A 387 -12.24 -17.91 12.25
N LEU A 388 -12.62 -19.07 12.80
CA LEU A 388 -13.38 -19.16 14.04
C LEU A 388 -12.50 -18.94 15.28
N GLN A 389 -11.27 -19.44 15.28
CA GLN A 389 -10.28 -19.14 16.33
C GLN A 389 -9.95 -17.66 16.34
N HIS A 390 -9.73 -17.05 15.18
CA HIS A 390 -9.46 -15.62 15.06
C HIS A 390 -10.61 -14.76 15.59
N ASN A 391 -11.87 -15.11 15.28
CA ASN A 391 -13.03 -14.43 15.87
C ASN A 391 -13.12 -14.59 17.38
N ARG A 392 -12.77 -15.78 17.91
CA ARG A 392 -12.77 -16.03 19.35
C ARG A 392 -11.67 -15.24 20.05
N ASP A 393 -10.48 -15.18 19.47
CA ASP A 393 -9.34 -14.43 20.01
C ASP A 393 -9.63 -12.92 20.00
N LEU A 394 -10.22 -12.39 18.92
CA LEU A 394 -10.63 -10.98 18.86
C LEU A 394 -11.71 -10.64 19.90
N LEU A 395 -12.71 -11.53 20.09
CA LEU A 395 -13.72 -11.35 21.13
C LEU A 395 -13.11 -11.41 22.53
N GLN A 396 -12.13 -12.30 22.74
CA GLN A 396 -11.46 -12.44 24.03
C GLN A 396 -10.56 -11.24 24.33
N ILE A 397 -9.83 -10.71 23.34
CA ILE A 397 -9.04 -9.47 23.46
C ILE A 397 -9.97 -8.27 23.71
N ALA A 398 -11.09 -8.17 22.99
CA ALA A 398 -12.06 -7.11 23.20
C ALA A 398 -12.69 -7.17 24.59
N LEU A 399 -12.99 -8.37 25.09
CA LEU A 399 -13.47 -8.59 26.47
C LEU A 399 -12.40 -8.25 27.50
N ASP A 400 -11.13 -8.62 27.27
CA ASP A 400 -10.02 -8.34 28.18
C ASP A 400 -9.65 -6.84 28.22
N GLN A 401 -9.96 -6.06 27.18
CA GLN A 401 -9.72 -4.61 27.14
C GLN A 401 -10.89 -3.75 27.63
N MET A 402 -12.05 -4.34 27.96
CA MET A 402 -13.18 -3.57 28.49
C MET A 402 -12.91 -3.12 29.94
N GLU A 403 -13.11 -1.83 30.22
CA GLU A 403 -12.95 -1.24 31.58
C GLU A 403 -13.98 -1.76 32.61
N GLN A 404 -14.90 -2.63 32.21
CA GLN A 404 -15.97 -3.16 33.06
C GLN A 404 -15.75 -4.66 33.30
N GLY A 405 -15.90 -5.10 34.55
CA GLY A 405 -15.83 -6.51 34.93
C GLY A 405 -17.02 -7.30 34.39
N ILE A 406 -16.85 -7.97 33.26
CA ILE A 406 -17.89 -8.78 32.62
C ILE A 406 -17.66 -10.26 32.96
N THR A 407 -18.71 -10.93 33.44
CA THR A 407 -18.74 -12.38 33.66
C THR A 407 -19.91 -12.99 32.88
N VAL A 408 -19.65 -14.08 32.16
CA VAL A 408 -20.64 -14.79 31.36
C VAL A 408 -20.86 -16.17 31.96
N PHE A 409 -22.11 -16.49 32.30
CA PHE A 409 -22.51 -17.77 32.89
C PHE A 409 -23.33 -18.59 31.89
N ASP A 410 -23.17 -19.92 31.93
CA ASP A 410 -24.05 -20.85 31.21
C ASP A 410 -25.43 -20.94 31.86
N ARG A 411 -26.38 -21.61 31.18
CA ARG A 411 -27.72 -21.95 31.70
C ARG A 411 -27.69 -22.69 33.04
N ASP A 412 -26.59 -23.38 33.34
CA ASP A 412 -26.34 -24.09 34.61
C ASP A 412 -25.60 -23.22 35.66
N PHE A 413 -25.55 -21.89 35.49
CA PHE A 413 -24.84 -20.94 36.37
C PHE A 413 -23.34 -21.23 36.55
N ARG A 414 -22.70 -21.89 35.57
CA ARG A 414 -21.25 -22.11 35.55
C ARG A 414 -20.57 -20.97 34.81
N LEU A 415 -19.48 -20.45 35.36
CA LEU A 415 -18.70 -19.38 34.74
C LEU A 415 -18.03 -19.90 33.45
N ILE A 416 -18.36 -19.30 32.30
CA ILE A 416 -17.80 -19.65 30.99
C ILE A 416 -16.62 -18.72 30.64
N CYS A 417 -16.79 -17.42 30.90
CA CYS A 417 -15.82 -16.39 30.52
C CYS A 417 -15.86 -15.23 31.51
N TRP A 418 -14.71 -14.64 31.78
CA TRP A 418 -14.54 -13.44 32.58
C TRP A 418 -13.37 -12.63 32.05
N ASN A 419 -13.47 -11.30 32.12
CA ASN A 419 -12.36 -10.40 31.82
C ASN A 419 -11.32 -10.52 32.95
N ARG A 420 -10.07 -10.84 32.60
CA ARG A 420 -8.97 -11.06 33.56
C ARG A 420 -8.40 -9.78 34.20
N GLN A 421 -8.74 -8.61 33.67
CA GLN A 421 -8.21 -7.34 34.18
C GLN A 421 -8.79 -6.96 35.56
N TYR A 422 -9.82 -7.66 36.06
CA TYR A 422 -10.52 -7.38 37.33
C TYR A 422 -10.62 -8.58 38.27
#